data_AF-A0A9P0PQF1-F1
#
_entry.id   AF-A0A9P0PQF1-F1
#
_cell.length_a   1.000
_cell.length_b   1.000
_cell.length_c   1.000
_cell.angle_alpha   90.00
_cell.angle_beta   90.00
_cell.angle_gamma   90.00
#
_symmetry.space_group_name_H-M   'P 1'
#
loop_
_entity.id
_entity.type
_entity.pdbx_description
1 polymer ?
#
loop_
_entity_poly.entity_id
_entity_poly.type
_entity_poly.pdbx_seq_one_letter_code
_entity_poly.pdbx_strand_id
1 'polypeptide(L)'
;YEEIAKELRQKTNQNITGSNCENRWNHLERIFKKYVDNNNNTGRGRREFEYAEAMEDILGKKRNIHHVVLLSSDTVIHRTTQLVTGDNPEKENLVEFPKTKELLSTSSKATDVIAPRRIKNMNKNKRLKVTILSEIRKDRKEFYNKLLEIEEGKLTEKKRKNYILQEKMN
;
A
#
# COMPACT_ATOMS: atom_id res chain seq x y z
N TYR A 1 15.15 17.82 0.02
CA TYR A 1 15.15 17.00 -1.21
C TYR A 1 16.39 17.16 -2.06
N GLU A 2 17.10 18.30 -2.04
CA GLU A 2 18.33 18.49 -2.82
C GLU A 2 19.50 17.59 -2.39
N GLU A 3 19.64 17.32 -1.09
CA GLU A 3 20.66 16.38 -0.58
C GLU A 3 20.41 14.95 -1.06
N ILE A 4 19.16 14.48 -0.97
CA ILE A 4 18.73 13.17 -1.49
C ILE A 4 18.99 13.07 -3.00
N ALA A 5 18.70 14.14 -3.74
CA ALA A 5 18.97 14.19 -5.17
C ALA A 5 20.48 14.11 -5.45
N LYS A 6 21.33 14.74 -4.63
CA LYS A 6 22.79 14.65 -4.76
C LYS A 6 23.30 13.23 -4.55
N GLU A 7 22.83 12.54 -3.52
CA GLU A 7 23.20 11.14 -3.26
C GLU A 7 22.70 10.20 -4.37
N LEU A 8 21.48 10.42 -4.87
CA LEU A 8 20.93 9.63 -5.96
C LEU A 8 21.71 9.84 -7.26
N ARG A 9 22.07 11.08 -7.59
CA ARG A 9 22.92 11.40 -8.75
C ARG A 9 24.24 10.64 -8.70
N GLN A 10 24.86 10.55 -7.52
CA GLN A 10 26.12 9.82 -7.32
C GLN A 10 25.96 8.30 -7.50
N LYS A 11 24.84 7.73 -7.08
CA LYS A 11 24.60 6.27 -7.15
C LYS A 11 24.10 5.79 -8.50
N THR A 12 23.23 6.56 -9.17
CA THR A 12 22.52 6.13 -10.38
C THR A 12 23.03 6.76 -11.66
N ASN A 13 23.98 7.70 -11.59
CA ASN A 13 24.50 8.46 -12.74
C ASN A 13 23.38 9.11 -13.58
N GLN A 14 22.25 9.46 -12.95
CA GLN A 14 21.10 10.09 -13.61
C GLN A 14 20.95 11.54 -13.16
N ASN A 15 20.50 12.41 -14.08
CA ASN A 15 20.20 13.81 -13.78
C ASN A 15 18.87 13.92 -13.02
N ILE A 16 18.92 13.76 -11.70
CA ILE A 16 17.76 13.87 -10.81
C ILE A 16 17.81 15.23 -10.09
N THR A 17 16.75 16.01 -10.17
CA THR A 17 16.58 17.27 -9.42
C THR A 17 15.83 17.02 -8.10
N GLY A 18 15.98 17.88 -7.08
CA GLY A 18 15.23 17.76 -5.83
C GLY A 18 13.70 17.68 -6.03
N SER A 19 13.15 18.43 -6.99
CA SER A 19 11.73 18.35 -7.36
C SER A 19 11.32 16.96 -7.88
N ASN A 20 12.21 16.25 -8.59
CA ASN A 20 11.93 14.88 -9.04
C ASN A 20 11.82 13.93 -7.84
N CYS A 21 12.69 14.09 -6.84
CA CYS A 21 12.64 13.31 -5.60
C CYS A 21 11.35 13.59 -4.82
N GLU A 22 10.97 14.86 -4.68
CA GLU A 22 9.74 15.26 -3.99
C GLU A 22 8.50 14.70 -4.69
N ASN A 23 8.39 14.87 -6.00
CA ASN A 23 7.27 14.33 -6.78
C ASN A 23 7.19 12.81 -6.68
N ARG A 24 8.34 12.13 -6.69
CA ARG A 24 8.41 10.68 -6.51
C ARG A 24 7.95 10.27 -5.11
N TRP A 25 8.39 10.98 -4.07
CA TRP A 25 7.99 10.75 -2.69
C TRP A 25 6.47 10.93 -2.51
N ASN A 26 5.91 12.05 -2.99
CA ASN A 26 4.48 12.33 -2.95
C ASN A 26 3.64 11.30 -3.72
N HIS A 27 4.20 10.73 -4.79
CA HIS A 27 3.56 9.63 -5.51
C HIS A 27 3.57 8.34 -4.69
N LEU A 28 4.70 7.98 -4.07
CA LEU A 28 4.82 6.81 -3.21
C LEU A 28 3.88 6.91 -2.01
N GLU A 29 3.79 8.07 -1.35
CA GLU A 29 2.88 8.28 -0.22
C GLU A 29 1.41 8.08 -0.63
N ARG A 30 0.98 8.62 -1.77
CA ARG A 30 -0.39 8.44 -2.29
C ARG A 30 -0.70 6.99 -2.62
N ILE A 31 0.26 6.26 -3.19
CA ILE A 31 0.09 4.83 -3.47
C ILE A 31 -0.02 4.04 -2.17
N PHE A 32 0.84 4.35 -1.19
CA PHE A 32 0.84 3.66 0.10
C PHE A 32 -0.46 3.88 0.87
N LYS A 33 -1.00 5.11 0.91
CA LYS A 33 -2.34 5.39 1.47
C LYS A 33 -3.42 4.55 0.81
N LYS A 34 -3.46 4.54 -0.53
CA LYS A 34 -4.40 3.70 -1.29
C LYS A 34 -4.22 2.21 -1.02
N TYR A 35 -3.00 1.76 -0.77
CA TYR A 35 -2.71 0.37 -0.43
C TYR A 35 -3.32 0.00 0.93
N VAL A 36 -3.06 0.81 1.96
CA VAL A 36 -3.62 0.61 3.30
C VAL A 36 -5.15 0.70 3.30
N ASP A 37 -5.72 1.72 2.64
CA ASP A 37 -7.18 1.91 2.55
C ASP A 37 -7.87 0.73 1.85
N ASN A 38 -7.29 0.23 0.75
CA ASN A 38 -7.87 -0.90 0.01
C ASN A 38 -7.84 -2.19 0.81
N ASN A 39 -6.77 -2.44 1.57
CA ASN A 39 -6.67 -3.60 2.46
C ASN A 39 -7.66 -3.51 3.62
N ASN A 40 -7.94 -2.31 4.14
CA ASN A 40 -8.88 -2.12 5.25
C ASN A 40 -10.36 -2.17 4.84
N ASN A 41 -10.72 -1.76 3.62
CA ASN A 41 -12.13 -1.48 3.28
C ASN A 41 -12.79 -2.53 2.36
N THR A 42 -12.14 -2.93 1.26
CA THR A 42 -12.82 -3.75 0.23
C THR A 42 -12.00 -4.89 -0.37
N GLY A 43 -10.68 -4.95 -0.18
CA GLY A 43 -9.81 -6.01 -0.70
C GLY A 43 -9.79 -6.20 -2.23
N ARG A 44 -10.45 -5.30 -2.98
CA ARG A 44 -10.58 -5.34 -4.45
C ARG A 44 -9.46 -4.59 -5.19
N GLY A 45 -8.65 -3.81 -4.48
CA GLY A 45 -7.53 -3.03 -5.01
C GLY A 45 -6.25 -3.85 -5.20
N ARG A 46 -5.16 -3.17 -5.59
CA ARG A 46 -3.82 -3.79 -5.66
C ARG A 46 -3.43 -4.30 -4.27
N ARG A 47 -3.17 -5.60 -4.17
CA ARG A 47 -2.81 -6.31 -2.93
C ARG A 47 -1.32 -6.27 -2.58
N GLU A 48 -0.48 -5.81 -3.49
CA GLU A 48 0.97 -5.84 -3.33
C GLU A 48 1.55 -4.48 -3.69
N PHE A 49 2.38 -3.96 -2.79
CA PHE A 49 3.19 -2.76 -2.97
C PHE A 49 4.62 -3.10 -2.53
N GLU A 50 5.56 -3.00 -3.46
CA GLU A 50 6.93 -3.53 -3.32
C GLU A 50 7.70 -2.87 -2.16
N TYR A 51 7.35 -1.63 -1.80
CA TYR A 51 7.98 -0.86 -0.74
C TYR A 51 7.08 -0.72 0.49
N ALA A 52 6.11 -1.63 0.69
CA ALA A 52 5.14 -1.52 1.78
C ALA A 52 5.81 -1.51 3.15
N GLU A 53 6.71 -2.46 3.43
CA GLU A 53 7.42 -2.58 4.70
C GLU A 53 8.23 -1.32 5.00
N ALA A 54 9.08 -0.88 4.07
CA ALA A 54 9.87 0.34 4.23
C ALA A 54 9.02 1.61 4.39
N MET A 55 7.86 1.68 3.73
CA MET A 55 6.95 2.82 3.87
C MET A 55 6.13 2.76 5.15
N GLU A 56 5.83 1.58 5.67
CA GLU A 56 5.16 1.38 6.96
C GLU A 56 6.09 1.78 8.12
N ASP A 57 7.38 1.49 8.03
CA ASP A 57 8.35 1.96 9.02
C ASP A 57 8.43 3.49 9.12
N ILE A 58 8.40 4.16 7.96
CA ILE A 58 8.52 5.62 7.87
C ILE A 58 7.19 6.33 8.14
N LEU A 59 6.07 5.75 7.69
CA LEU A 59 4.76 6.42 7.67
C LEU A 59 3.71 5.76 8.56
N GLY A 60 3.87 4.51 9.00
CA GLY A 60 2.90 3.77 9.82
C GLY A 60 2.64 4.41 11.19
N LYS A 61 3.59 5.22 11.69
CA LYS A 61 3.40 6.02 12.92
C LYS A 61 2.52 7.27 12.71
N LYS A 62 2.22 7.66 11.46
CA LYS A 62 1.45 8.87 11.17
C LYS A 62 -0.05 8.60 11.22
N ARG A 63 -0.77 9.44 11.97
CA ARG A 63 -2.24 9.43 12.08
C ARG A 63 -2.98 9.72 10.77
N ASN A 64 -2.28 10.13 9.72
CA ASN A 64 -2.81 10.33 8.38
C ASN A 64 -3.02 9.04 7.59
N ILE A 65 -2.56 7.90 8.11
CA ILE A 65 -2.64 6.59 7.44
C ILE A 65 -3.39 5.59 8.32
N HIS A 66 -3.14 5.60 9.63
CA HIS A 66 -3.94 4.86 10.60
C HIS A 66 -4.73 5.85 11.45
N HIS A 67 -5.97 6.12 11.04
CA HIS A 67 -6.87 6.95 11.82
C HIS A 67 -7.36 6.16 13.04
N VAL A 68 -7.14 6.70 14.24
CA VAL A 68 -7.52 6.05 15.51
C VAL A 68 -9.04 6.08 15.74
N VAL A 69 -9.75 7.01 15.10
CA VAL A 69 -11.20 7.20 15.28
C VAL A 69 -11.87 7.34 13.92
N LEU A 70 -12.72 6.37 13.57
CA LEU A 70 -13.67 6.49 12.48
C LEU A 70 -15.01 6.91 13.11
N LEU A 71 -15.52 8.09 12.79
CA LEU A 71 -16.90 8.47 13.12
C LEU A 71 -17.86 7.71 12.18
N SER A 72 -18.03 6.41 12.42
CA SER A 72 -19.13 5.63 11.88
C SER A 72 -20.23 5.58 12.95
N SER A 73 -21.48 5.82 12.56
CA SER A 73 -22.61 5.91 13.50
C SER A 73 -22.93 4.65 14.31
N ASP A 74 -22.23 3.54 14.07
CA ASP A 74 -22.42 2.31 14.82
C ASP A 74 -21.08 1.84 15.43
N THR A 75 -21.00 1.97 16.75
CA THR A 75 -19.98 1.43 17.66
C THR A 75 -18.56 2.00 17.53
N VAL A 76 -18.15 2.74 18.57
CA VAL A 76 -16.77 3.18 18.76
C VAL A 76 -15.90 1.95 19.07
N ILE A 77 -15.14 1.47 18.09
CA ILE A 77 -14.12 0.45 18.33
C ILE A 77 -12.87 1.17 18.88
N HIS A 78 -12.80 1.31 20.20
CA HIS A 78 -11.55 1.67 20.86
C HIS A 78 -10.57 0.50 20.73
N ARG A 79 -9.66 0.55 19.74
CA ARG A 79 -8.43 -0.26 19.82
C ARG A 79 -7.57 0.31 20.93
N THR A 80 -7.78 -0.23 22.13
CA THR A 80 -6.99 0.07 23.32
C THR A 80 -5.56 -0.41 23.06
N THR A 81 -4.66 0.53 22.74
CA THR A 81 -3.23 0.31 22.96
C THR A 81 -3.04 0.36 24.48
N GLN A 82 -3.01 -0.80 25.11
CA GLN A 82 -2.61 -0.90 26.52
C GLN A 82 -1.15 -0.47 26.63
N LEU A 83 -0.93 0.73 27.17
CA LEU A 83 0.28 1.08 27.88
C LEU A 83 -0.14 1.56 29.27
N VAL A 84 0.53 0.99 30.25
CA VAL A 84 0.20 0.91 31.67
C VAL A 84 0.56 2.21 32.41
N THR A 85 -0.18 2.46 33.49
CA THR A 85 0.07 3.31 34.69
C THR A 85 -0.08 4.84 34.60
N GLY A 86 -0.96 5.37 35.48
CA GLY A 86 -0.95 6.75 35.97
C GLY A 86 -2.34 7.32 36.30
N ASP A 87 -2.80 7.13 37.53
CA ASP A 87 -4.07 7.64 38.09
C ASP A 87 -4.18 9.18 38.08
N ASN A 88 -5.30 9.74 37.57
CA ASN A 88 -6.24 10.65 38.30
C ASN A 88 -7.32 11.23 37.35
N PRO A 89 -8.57 11.48 37.79
CA PRO A 89 -9.67 11.91 36.91
C PRO A 89 -10.08 13.38 37.15
N GLU A 90 -10.04 14.23 36.12
CA GLU A 90 -10.77 15.50 36.13
C GLU A 90 -11.51 15.73 34.80
N LYS A 91 -12.76 16.17 34.97
CA LYS A 91 -13.85 16.31 34.00
C LYS A 91 -13.72 17.62 33.21
N GLU A 92 -14.69 17.82 32.30
CA GLU A 92 -15.08 19.06 31.61
C GLU A 92 -14.52 19.20 30.17
N ASN A 93 -15.26 19.58 29.12
CA ASN A 93 -16.61 20.12 28.94
C ASN A 93 -17.05 19.81 27.48
N LEU A 94 -18.28 19.33 27.25
CA LEU A 94 -18.88 19.18 25.92
C LEU A 94 -19.82 20.35 25.64
N VAL A 95 -19.59 21.07 24.54
CA VAL A 95 -20.42 22.19 24.07
C VAL A 95 -21.56 21.64 23.23
N GLU A 96 -22.81 21.77 23.71
CA GLU A 96 -24.05 21.49 22.99
C GLU A 96 -24.44 22.66 22.07
N PHE A 97 -24.88 22.37 20.84
CA PHE A 97 -25.62 23.31 19.98
C PHE A 97 -26.97 22.72 19.56
N PRO A 98 -28.00 23.55 19.36
CA PRO A 98 -29.40 23.18 19.58
C PRO A 98 -30.12 22.56 18.37
N LYS A 99 -31.08 21.67 18.68
CA LYS A 99 -32.06 21.05 17.77
C LYS A 99 -33.15 22.05 17.33
N THR A 100 -33.45 22.12 16.03
CA THR A 100 -34.75 22.61 15.53
C THR A 100 -35.28 21.81 14.32
N LYS A 101 -36.20 20.89 14.63
CA LYS A 101 -37.57 20.66 14.09
C LYS A 101 -37.82 20.64 12.56
N GLU A 102 -38.35 19.48 12.15
CA GLU A 102 -39.21 19.05 11.04
C GLU A 102 -40.09 20.09 10.32
N LEU A 103 -40.34 19.88 9.00
CA LEU A 103 -41.68 19.76 8.38
C LEU A 103 -41.62 19.40 6.86
N LEU A 104 -42.73 18.82 6.37
CA LEU A 104 -42.91 17.94 5.20
C LEU A 104 -43.38 18.58 3.87
N SER A 105 -42.98 17.95 2.75
CA SER A 105 -43.78 17.53 1.55
C SER A 105 -44.35 18.49 0.46
N THR A 106 -44.55 17.88 -0.72
CA THR A 106 -45.29 18.26 -1.97
C THR A 106 -44.42 18.92 -3.08
N SER A 107 -44.48 18.63 -4.39
CA SER A 107 -45.36 17.82 -5.27
C SER A 107 -44.70 17.57 -6.65
N SER A 108 -44.86 16.35 -7.19
CA SER A 108 -45.08 15.92 -8.59
C SER A 108 -44.14 16.31 -9.77
N LYS A 109 -43.56 15.29 -10.44
CA LYS A 109 -44.01 14.73 -11.75
C LYS A 109 -43.01 13.70 -12.31
N ALA A 110 -43.53 12.56 -12.74
CA ALA A 110 -42.81 11.49 -13.42
C ALA A 110 -43.03 11.55 -14.94
N THR A 111 -42.01 11.19 -15.73
CA THR A 111 -42.15 10.48 -17.02
C THR A 111 -40.88 9.67 -17.31
N ASP A 112 -41.12 8.46 -17.81
CA ASP A 112 -40.21 7.35 -18.09
C ASP A 112 -39.11 7.63 -19.12
N VAL A 113 -37.96 6.94 -19.01
CA VAL A 113 -37.54 5.82 -19.88
C VAL A 113 -36.36 5.11 -19.22
N ILE A 114 -36.63 3.90 -18.71
CA ILE A 114 -35.64 2.96 -18.21
C ILE A 114 -35.02 2.21 -19.40
N ALA A 115 -33.72 2.40 -19.63
CA ALA A 115 -32.92 1.50 -20.47
C ALA A 115 -31.59 1.16 -19.77
N PRO A 116 -31.47 0.02 -19.05
CA PRO A 116 -30.23 -0.35 -18.40
C PRO A 116 -29.65 -1.60 -19.07
N ARG A 117 -29.08 -1.51 -20.28
CA ARG A 117 -28.31 -2.63 -20.85
C ARG A 117 -27.16 -2.16 -21.74
N ARG A 118 -25.95 -1.98 -21.15
CA ARG A 118 -24.64 -2.37 -21.77
C ARG A 118 -23.34 -2.12 -20.96
N ILE A 119 -23.33 -2.09 -19.61
CA ILE A 119 -22.06 -1.83 -18.86
C ILE A 119 -21.44 -3.08 -18.19
N LYS A 120 -22.02 -4.28 -18.32
CA LYS A 120 -21.53 -5.46 -17.55
C LYS A 120 -20.36 -6.24 -18.18
N ASN A 121 -20.08 -6.10 -19.48
CA ASN A 121 -19.09 -6.96 -20.16
C ASN A 121 -17.66 -6.40 -20.19
N MET A 122 -17.47 -5.09 -20.06
CA MET A 122 -16.13 -4.49 -20.11
C MET A 122 -15.25 -4.84 -18.88
N ASN A 123 -15.88 -5.07 -17.73
CA ASN A 123 -15.17 -5.32 -16.48
C ASN A 123 -14.59 -6.74 -16.37
N LYS A 124 -15.19 -7.74 -17.05
CA LYS A 124 -14.66 -9.12 -17.06
C LYS A 124 -13.33 -9.20 -17.81
N ASN A 125 -13.24 -8.58 -18.99
CA ASN A 125 -12.02 -8.57 -19.80
C ASN A 125 -10.86 -7.84 -19.11
N LYS A 126 -11.14 -6.73 -18.38
CA LYS A 126 -10.11 -6.04 -17.59
C LYS A 126 -9.56 -6.92 -16.46
N ARG A 127 -10.41 -7.68 -15.77
CA ARG A 127 -9.98 -8.60 -14.69
C ARG A 127 -9.11 -9.72 -15.24
N LEU A 128 -9.53 -10.37 -16.33
CA LEU A 128 -8.74 -11.42 -16.98
C LEU A 128 -7.37 -10.90 -17.40
N LYS A 129 -7.30 -9.72 -18.02
CA LYS A 129 -6.03 -9.10 -18.41
C LYS A 129 -5.11 -8.84 -17.21
N VAL A 130 -5.65 -8.39 -16.08
CA VAL A 130 -4.86 -8.16 -14.86
C VAL A 130 -4.36 -9.47 -14.26
N THR A 131 -5.19 -10.52 -14.24
CA THR A 131 -4.79 -11.85 -13.77
C THR A 131 -3.65 -12.41 -14.62
N ILE A 132 -3.79 -12.40 -15.95
CA ILE A 132 -2.76 -12.88 -16.89
C ILE A 132 -1.46 -12.08 -16.71
N LEU A 133 -1.54 -10.75 -16.57
CA LEU A 133 -0.34 -9.93 -16.33
C LEU A 133 0.31 -10.23 -14.97
N SER A 134 -0.47 -10.64 -13.96
CA SER A 134 0.08 -11.04 -12.67
C SER A 134 0.76 -12.41 -12.74
N GLU A 135 0.19 -13.35 -13.51
CA GLU A 135 0.77 -14.66 -13.77
C GLU A 135 2.10 -14.53 -14.54
N ILE A 136 2.13 -13.75 -15.62
CA ILE A 136 3.37 -13.49 -16.38
C ILE A 136 4.49 -12.91 -15.49
N ARG A 137 4.15 -12.03 -14.54
CA ARG A 137 5.13 -11.48 -13.59
C ARG A 137 5.64 -12.54 -12.62
N LYS A 138 4.77 -13.41 -12.13
CA LYS A 138 5.14 -14.53 -11.24
C LYS A 138 6.02 -15.53 -11.98
N ASP A 139 5.63 -15.96 -13.17
CA ASP A 139 6.42 -16.88 -14.01
C ASP A 139 7.81 -16.31 -14.29
N ARG A 140 7.88 -15.01 -14.60
CA ARG A 140 9.16 -14.33 -14.85
C ARG A 140 10.02 -14.26 -13.59
N LYS A 141 9.44 -13.97 -12.42
CA LYS A 141 10.14 -13.99 -11.13
C LYS A 141 10.65 -15.40 -10.81
N GLU A 142 9.82 -16.42 -10.99
CA GLU A 142 10.18 -17.82 -10.76
C GLU A 142 11.30 -18.28 -11.70
N PHE A 143 11.26 -17.89 -12.97
CA PHE A 143 12.31 -18.19 -13.93
C PHE A 143 13.67 -17.62 -13.48
N TYR A 144 13.71 -16.35 -13.07
CA TYR A 144 14.95 -15.75 -12.58
C TYR A 144 15.43 -16.38 -11.26
N ASN A 145 14.52 -16.75 -10.37
CA ASN A 145 14.88 -17.45 -9.13
C ASN A 145 15.53 -18.82 -9.42
N LYS A 146 14.95 -19.60 -10.35
CA LYS A 146 15.53 -20.90 -10.76
C LYS A 146 16.90 -20.72 -11.41
N LEU A 147 17.08 -19.68 -12.22
CA LEU A 147 18.38 -19.34 -12.80
C LEU A 147 19.42 -19.03 -11.73
N LEU A 148 19.04 -18.21 -10.75
CA LEU A 148 19.90 -17.84 -9.63
C LEU A 148 20.33 -19.08 -8.83
N GLU A 149 19.38 -19.97 -8.53
CA GLU A 149 19.64 -21.22 -7.81
C GLU A 149 20.64 -22.14 -8.56
N ILE A 150 20.51 -22.24 -9.89
CA ILE A 150 21.46 -22.99 -10.73
C ILE A 150 22.85 -22.35 -10.69
N GLU A 151 22.93 -21.02 -10.72
CA GLU A 151 24.20 -20.30 -10.68
C GLU A 151 24.89 -20.44 -9.32
N GLU A 152 24.12 -20.34 -8.23
CA GLU A 152 24.59 -20.58 -6.88
C GLU A 152 25.10 -22.03 -6.72
N GLY A 153 24.37 -23.02 -7.22
CA GLY A 153 24.80 -24.43 -7.20
C GLY A 153 26.10 -24.68 -7.98
N LYS A 154 26.28 -24.02 -9.13
CA LYS A 154 27.56 -24.07 -9.86
C LYS A 154 28.70 -23.44 -9.08
N LEU A 155 28.42 -22.34 -8.38
CA LEU A 155 29.42 -21.65 -7.57
C LEU A 155 29.84 -22.50 -6.36
N THR A 156 28.91 -23.17 -5.69
CA THR A 156 29.23 -24.07 -4.56
C THR A 156 30.08 -25.25 -5.00
N GLU A 157 29.74 -25.88 -6.14
CA GLU A 157 30.54 -26.96 -6.72
C GLU A 157 31.95 -26.49 -7.09
N LYS A 158 32.08 -25.29 -7.68
CA LYS A 158 33.38 -24.70 -8.02
C LYS A 158 34.22 -24.43 -6.76
N LYS A 159 33.60 -23.90 -5.70
CA LYS A 159 34.26 -23.70 -4.40
C LYS A 159 34.73 -25.02 -3.79
N ARG A 160 33.88 -26.05 -3.79
CA ARG A 160 34.23 -27.39 -3.31
C ARG A 160 35.41 -27.99 -4.07
N LYS A 161 35.41 -27.90 -5.41
CA LYS A 161 36.54 -28.37 -6.24
C LYS A 161 37.83 -27.62 -5.94
N ASN A 162 37.77 -26.30 -5.80
CA ASN A 162 38.92 -25.49 -5.42
C ASN A 162 39.48 -25.87 -4.04
N TYR A 163 38.59 -26.11 -3.06
CA TYR A 163 39.00 -26.55 -1.74
C TYR A 163 39.78 -27.89 -1.78
N ILE A 164 39.26 -28.88 -2.51
CA ILE A 164 39.93 -30.19 -2.66
C ILE A 164 41.28 -30.04 -3.39
N LEU A 165 41.36 -29.16 -4.39
CA LEU A 165 42.62 -28.88 -5.09
C LEU A 165 43.65 -28.24 -4.16
N GLN A 166 43.23 -27.32 -3.29
CA GLN A 166 44.10 -26.72 -2.28
C GLN A 166 44.58 -27.74 -1.24
N GLU A 167 43.71 -28.64 -0.78
CA GLU A 167 44.12 -29.74 0.12
C GLU A 167 45.10 -30.70 -0.53
N LYS A 168 45.01 -30.94 -1.85
CA LYS A 168 45.96 -31.82 -2.57
C LYS A 168 47.30 -31.18 -2.89
N MET A 169 47.39 -29.85 -2.85
CA MET A 169 48.62 -29.10 -3.13
C MET A 169 49.44 -28.79 -1.88
N ASN A 170 48.84 -28.92 -0.70
CA ASN A 170 49.54 -28.91 0.59
C ASN A 170 49.94 -30.33 0.99
#